data_AF-A0A9D4D2E1-F1
#
_entry.id   AF-A0A9D4D2E1-F1
#
_cell.length_a   1.000
_cell.length_b   1.000
_cell.length_c   1.000
_cell.angle_alpha   90.00
_cell.angle_beta   90.00
_cell.angle_gamma   90.00
#
_symmetry.space_group_name_H-M   'P 1'
#
loop_
_entity.id
_entity.type
_entity.pdbx_description
1 polymer ?
#
loop_
_entity_poly.entity_id
_entity_poly.type
_entity_poly.pdbx_seq_one_letter_code
_entity_poly.pdbx_strand_id
1 'polypeptide(L)'
;MAIKVWLFLPVLVLLNSITTVHCQTYEWGPWDNWSSCSRTCSGGTQSRSRSKSTCDSNNNYCRRGTSIENEDRVCNTFCLNGGSLNEDSTCSCLDRYVGTCCESGKH
;
A
#
# COMPACT_ATOMS: atom_id res chain seq x y z
N MET A 1 55.50 -49.30 29.08
CA MET A 1 55.35 -48.73 27.73
C MET A 1 54.06 -47.90 27.72
N ALA A 2 54.19 -46.62 27.37
CA ALA A 2 53.18 -45.61 27.62
C ALA A 2 52.05 -45.61 26.58
N ILE A 3 50.86 -45.36 27.10
CA ILE A 3 49.56 -45.17 26.42
C ILE A 3 49.65 -44.00 25.45
N LYS A 4 49.19 -44.17 24.20
CA LYS A 4 48.83 -43.06 23.31
C LYS A 4 47.41 -43.26 22.79
N VAL A 5 46.49 -42.64 23.52
CA VAL A 5 45.12 -42.36 23.08
C VAL A 5 45.22 -41.32 21.98
N TRP A 6 44.93 -41.70 20.73
CA TRP A 6 44.69 -40.74 19.67
C TRP A 6 43.21 -40.36 19.69
N LEU A 7 42.88 -39.38 20.53
CA LEU A 7 41.68 -38.58 20.38
C LEU A 7 41.80 -37.79 19.08
N PHE A 8 41.25 -38.31 17.98
CA PHE A 8 40.91 -37.51 16.82
C PHE A 8 39.43 -37.70 16.53
N LEU A 9 38.65 -36.77 17.10
CA LEU A 9 37.28 -36.46 16.70
C LEU A 9 37.24 -36.34 15.16
N PRO A 10 36.42 -37.10 14.42
CA PRO A 10 36.11 -36.72 13.06
C PRO A 10 35.13 -35.54 13.17
N VAL A 11 35.71 -34.35 13.34
CA VAL A 11 35.01 -33.09 13.09
C VAL A 11 34.69 -33.08 11.61
N LEU A 12 33.39 -33.19 11.34
CA LEU A 12 32.63 -32.84 10.13
C LEU A 12 31.64 -33.96 9.85
N VAL A 13 30.60 -34.02 10.69
CA VAL A 13 29.26 -34.13 10.13
C VAL A 13 29.19 -32.97 9.12
N LEU A 14 29.53 -33.25 7.86
CA LEU A 14 29.32 -32.30 6.78
C LEU A 14 27.82 -32.10 6.77
N LEU A 15 27.42 -30.96 7.34
CA LEU A 15 26.08 -30.43 7.29
C LEU A 15 25.70 -30.32 5.82
N ASN A 16 25.21 -31.42 5.25
CA ASN A 16 24.29 -31.37 4.13
C ASN A 16 22.94 -30.90 4.67
N SER A 17 22.94 -29.76 5.37
CA SER A 17 21.87 -28.80 5.24
C SER A 17 21.92 -28.37 3.78
N ILE A 18 21.36 -29.21 2.90
CA ILE A 18 20.77 -28.77 1.64
C ILE A 18 19.73 -27.76 2.11
N THR A 19 20.14 -26.51 2.29
CA THR A 19 19.21 -25.41 2.43
C THR A 19 18.56 -25.35 1.07
N THR A 20 17.41 -26.02 0.93
CA THR A 20 16.52 -25.86 -0.22
C THR A 20 16.43 -24.36 -0.47
N VAL A 21 17.01 -23.89 -1.57
CA VAL A 21 16.84 -22.50 -2.01
C VAL A 21 15.38 -22.38 -2.35
N HIS A 22 14.64 -21.81 -1.41
CA HIS A 22 13.22 -21.64 -1.54
C HIS A 22 13.01 -20.42 -2.42
N CYS A 23 12.64 -20.63 -3.68
CA CYS A 23 12.30 -19.56 -4.60
C CYS A 23 10.99 -18.90 -4.14
N GLN A 24 11.10 -17.89 -3.29
CA GLN A 24 9.97 -17.03 -2.94
C GLN A 24 9.68 -16.11 -4.12
N THR A 25 8.54 -16.30 -4.76
CA THR A 25 8.03 -15.31 -5.71
C THR A 25 7.23 -14.26 -4.97
N TYR A 26 7.30 -13.03 -5.46
CA TYR A 26 6.59 -11.91 -4.88
C TYR A 26 5.71 -11.28 -5.94
N GLU A 27 4.42 -11.19 -5.66
CA GLU A 27 3.45 -10.63 -6.59
C GLU A 27 2.59 -9.60 -5.87
N TRP A 28 2.36 -8.46 -6.53
CA TRP A 28 1.37 -7.51 -6.02
C TRP A 28 -0.02 -8.08 -6.25
N GLY A 29 -0.83 -8.10 -5.19
CA GLY A 29 -2.25 -8.35 -5.31
C GLY A 29 -2.96 -7.23 -6.09
N PRO A 30 -4.24 -7.42 -6.42
CA PRO A 30 -5.05 -6.37 -7.00
C PRO A 30 -5.11 -5.16 -6.06
N TRP A 31 -5.29 -3.98 -6.65
CA TRP A 31 -5.66 -2.79 -5.89
C TRP A 31 -7.04 -2.98 -5.25
N ASP A 32 -7.17 -2.54 -4.02
CA ASP A 32 -8.46 -2.34 -3.37
C ASP A 32 -9.25 -1.24 -4.12
N ASN A 33 -10.55 -1.20 -3.84
CA ASN A 33 -11.38 -0.09 -4.31
C ASN A 33 -10.91 1.23 -3.69
N TRP A 34 -11.09 2.31 -4.43
CA TRP A 34 -10.88 3.66 -3.89
C TRP A 34 -11.80 3.90 -2.70
N SER A 35 -11.28 4.55 -1.66
CA SER A 35 -12.07 5.07 -0.56
C SER A 35 -13.08 6.10 -1.06
N SER A 36 -14.07 6.41 -0.22
CA SER A 36 -14.85 7.63 -0.43
C SER A 36 -13.93 8.85 -0.44
N CYS A 37 -14.27 9.85 -1.26
CA CYS A 37 -13.56 11.11 -1.28
C CYS A 37 -13.73 11.83 0.07
N SER A 38 -12.65 12.40 0.60
CA SER A 38 -12.69 13.12 1.89
C SER A 38 -13.58 14.37 1.87
N ARG A 39 -13.87 14.92 0.68
CA ARG A 39 -14.75 16.07 0.47
C ARG A 39 -15.72 15.77 -0.65
N THR A 40 -16.94 16.28 -0.53
CA THR A 40 -17.97 16.14 -1.57
C THR A 40 -17.81 17.16 -2.71
N CYS A 41 -16.99 18.19 -2.51
CA CYS A 41 -16.76 19.30 -3.42
C CYS A 41 -15.47 20.04 -3.05
N SER A 42 -15.07 21.00 -3.88
CA SER A 42 -13.89 21.84 -3.69
C SER A 42 -12.58 21.04 -3.59
N GLY A 43 -12.50 19.85 -4.19
CA GLY A 43 -11.29 19.03 -4.15
C GLY A 43 -11.05 18.36 -2.79
N GLY A 44 -11.14 17.03 -2.76
CA GLY A 44 -10.71 16.17 -1.66
C GLY A 44 -9.71 15.11 -2.13
N THR A 45 -9.41 14.17 -1.25
CA THR A 45 -8.49 13.05 -1.52
C THR A 45 -9.23 11.73 -1.31
N GLN A 46 -8.98 10.77 -2.18
CA GLN A 46 -9.35 9.38 -1.99
C GLN A 46 -8.10 8.51 -2.11
N SER A 47 -8.08 7.42 -1.35
CA SER A 47 -6.93 6.55 -1.22
C SER A 47 -7.31 5.12 -1.58
N ARG A 48 -6.34 4.33 -2.04
CA ARG A 48 -6.47 2.88 -2.18
C ARG A 48 -5.18 2.19 -1.78
N SER A 49 -5.27 0.91 -1.44
CA SER A 49 -4.13 0.09 -1.06
C SER A 49 -4.02 -1.17 -1.89
N ARG A 50 -2.83 -1.75 -1.96
CA ARG A 50 -2.61 -3.14 -2.38
C ARG A 50 -1.57 -3.79 -1.50
N SER A 51 -1.67 -5.12 -1.36
CA SER A 51 -0.72 -5.91 -0.58
C SER A 51 0.14 -6.79 -1.48
N LYS A 52 1.43 -6.92 -1.14
CA LYS A 52 2.35 -7.84 -1.79
C LYS A 52 2.17 -9.23 -1.19
N SER A 53 1.94 -10.23 -2.03
CA SER A 53 1.88 -11.64 -1.63
C SER A 53 3.25 -12.29 -1.79
N THR A 54 3.58 -13.21 -0.88
CA THR A 54 4.71 -14.13 -1.00
C THR A 54 4.19 -15.53 -1.31
N CYS A 55 4.65 -16.11 -2.42
CA CYS A 55 4.25 -17.46 -2.80
C CYS A 55 5.44 -18.41 -2.66
N ASP A 56 5.14 -19.55 -2.04
CA ASP A 56 6.04 -20.69 -1.91
C ASP A 56 5.80 -21.60 -3.12
N SER A 57 6.83 -21.81 -3.95
CA SER A 57 6.72 -22.60 -5.18
C SER A 57 6.50 -24.10 -4.94
N ASN A 58 6.75 -24.61 -3.72
CA ASN A 58 6.66 -26.03 -3.38
C ASN A 58 5.32 -26.42 -2.76
N ASN A 59 4.64 -25.50 -2.07
CA ASN A 59 3.39 -25.79 -1.36
C ASN A 59 2.15 -25.13 -2.01
N ASN A 60 2.28 -24.58 -3.23
CA ASN A 60 1.20 -23.98 -4.04
C ASN A 60 0.30 -22.99 -3.27
N TYR A 61 0.81 -22.38 -2.21
CA TYR A 61 0.07 -21.45 -1.38
C TYR A 61 0.77 -20.10 -1.35
N CYS A 62 -0.02 -19.04 -1.46
CA CYS A 62 0.43 -17.67 -1.35
C CYS A 62 -0.01 -17.11 -0.01
N ARG A 63 0.93 -16.59 0.76
CA ARG A 63 0.64 -15.84 1.98
C ARG A 63 0.54 -14.36 1.61
N ARG A 64 -0.54 -13.70 2.05
CA ARG A 64 -0.58 -12.23 2.00
C ARG A 64 0.59 -11.71 2.85
N GLY A 65 1.52 -11.03 2.20
CA GLY A 65 2.67 -10.42 2.86
C GLY A 65 2.27 -9.16 3.62
N THR A 66 3.23 -8.62 4.37
CA THR A 66 3.04 -7.43 5.20
C THR A 66 3.33 -6.12 4.46
N SER A 67 3.92 -6.19 3.26
CA SER A 67 4.19 -5.01 2.45
C SER A 67 2.89 -4.48 1.84
N ILE A 68 2.54 -3.24 2.19
CA ILE A 68 1.38 -2.52 1.68
C ILE A 68 1.88 -1.32 0.88
N GLU A 69 1.29 -1.11 -0.28
CA GLU A 69 1.47 0.09 -1.08
C GLU A 69 0.18 0.89 -1.09
N ASN A 70 0.28 2.20 -0.95
CA ASN A 70 -0.85 3.12 -0.96
C ASN A 70 -0.73 4.04 -2.17
N GLU A 71 -1.88 4.42 -2.72
CA GLU A 71 -2.00 5.41 -3.77
C GLU A 71 -3.11 6.40 -3.42
N ASP A 72 -2.83 7.69 -3.62
CA ASP A 72 -3.75 8.78 -3.38
C ASP A 72 -4.06 9.51 -4.69
N ARG A 73 -5.29 10.00 -4.82
CA ARG A 73 -5.66 10.91 -5.92
C ARG A 73 -6.67 11.94 -5.48
N VAL A 74 -6.64 13.09 -6.17
CA VAL A 74 -7.62 14.16 -5.99
C VAL A 74 -8.99 13.72 -6.53
N CYS A 75 -10.06 14.14 -5.87
CA CYS A 75 -11.44 13.86 -6.24
C CYS A 75 -12.36 15.05 -5.98
N ASN A 76 -13.53 15.06 -6.62
CA ASN A 76 -14.58 16.06 -6.42
C ASN A 76 -14.07 17.51 -6.57
N THR A 77 -13.31 17.77 -7.63
CA THR A 77 -12.70 19.07 -7.97
C THR A 77 -13.68 20.05 -8.61
N PHE A 78 -14.89 20.15 -8.06
CA PHE A 78 -15.94 21.02 -8.57
C PHE A 78 -16.49 21.92 -7.47
N CYS A 79 -16.99 23.08 -7.89
CA CYS A 79 -17.75 24.01 -7.06
C CYS A 79 -19.22 24.00 -7.49
N LEU A 80 -20.12 24.30 -6.58
CA LEU A 80 -21.55 24.38 -6.87
C LEU A 80 -21.90 25.77 -7.43
N ASN A 81 -23.10 25.87 -8.00
CA ASN A 81 -23.71 27.14 -8.39
C ASN A 81 -22.84 28.04 -9.31
N GLY A 82 -21.99 27.42 -10.14
CA GLY A 82 -21.12 28.12 -11.09
C GLY A 82 -19.86 28.73 -10.48
N GLY A 83 -19.47 28.33 -9.27
CA GLY A 83 -18.17 28.70 -8.69
C GLY A 83 -16.99 28.11 -9.46
N SER A 84 -15.82 28.71 -9.29
CA SER A 84 -14.56 28.28 -9.90
C SER A 84 -13.63 27.67 -8.86
N LEU A 85 -12.97 26.57 -9.22
CA LEU A 85 -11.97 25.94 -8.35
C LEU A 85 -10.63 26.66 -8.48
N ASN A 86 -10.03 27.02 -7.34
CA ASN A 86 -8.71 27.60 -7.24
C ASN A 86 -7.63 26.50 -7.17
N GLU A 87 -6.35 26.88 -7.37
CA GLU A 87 -5.21 25.95 -7.34
C GLU A 87 -5.04 25.26 -5.97
N ASP A 88 -5.47 25.90 -4.90
CA ASP A 88 -5.44 25.39 -3.52
C ASP A 88 -6.66 24.51 -3.18
N SER A 89 -7.48 24.14 -4.16
CA SER A 89 -8.73 23.40 -3.93
C SER A 89 -9.69 24.16 -3.00
N THR A 90 -9.76 25.48 -3.15
CA THR A 90 -10.84 26.30 -2.59
C THR A 90 -11.78 26.76 -3.70
N CYS A 91 -13.03 27.06 -3.36
CA CYS A 91 -14.01 27.56 -4.33
C CYS A 91 -14.13 29.08 -4.26
N SER A 92 -13.94 29.72 -5.40
CA SER A 92 -14.31 31.12 -5.63
C SER A 92 -15.76 31.19 -6.09
N CYS A 93 -16.63 31.76 -5.26
CA CYS A 93 -18.07 31.83 -5.52
C CYS A 93 -18.47 33.08 -6.29
N LEU A 94 -19.53 32.98 -7.10
CA LEU A 94 -20.24 34.15 -7.62
C LEU A 94 -20.84 34.95 -6.46
N ASP A 95 -21.01 36.26 -6.62
CA ASP A 95 -21.35 37.20 -5.54
C ASP A 95 -22.58 36.82 -4.71
N ARG A 96 -23.55 36.16 -5.34
CA ARG A 96 -24.82 35.70 -4.76
C ARG A 96 -24.74 34.37 -4.02
N TYR A 97 -23.58 33.72 -3.97
CA TYR A 97 -23.37 32.45 -3.27
C TYR A 97 -22.24 32.55 -2.24
N VAL A 98 -22.31 31.69 -1.21
CA VAL A 98 -21.34 31.51 -0.12
C VAL A 98 -21.24 30.04 0.27
N GLY A 99 -20.25 29.76 1.11
CA GLY A 99 -19.96 28.43 1.62
C GLY A 99 -18.67 27.88 1.02
N THR A 100 -18.24 26.73 1.53
CA THR A 100 -16.96 26.13 1.14
C THR A 100 -16.99 25.59 -0.30
N CYS A 101 -18.19 25.34 -0.81
CA CYS A 101 -18.47 24.84 -2.15
C CYS A 101 -19.45 25.73 -2.92
N CYS A 102 -19.71 26.96 -2.46
CA CYS A 102 -20.73 27.86 -3.00
C CYS A 102 -22.16 27.30 -2.91
N GLU A 103 -22.44 26.49 -1.90
CA GLU A 103 -23.70 25.76 -1.70
C GLU A 103 -24.89 26.65 -1.30
N SER A 104 -24.63 27.80 -0.68
CA SER A 104 -25.67 28.64 -0.05
C SER A 104 -25.83 29.97 -0.77
N GLY A 105 -27.06 30.47 -0.91
CA GLY A 105 -27.31 31.82 -1.43
C GLY A 105 -27.07 32.88 -0.37
N LYS A 106 -26.49 34.02 -0.74
CA LYS A 106 -26.53 35.23 0.09
C LYS A 106 -27.93 35.83 -0.02
N HIS A 107 -28.62 35.98 1.10
CA HIS A 107 -29.88 36.73 1.17
C HIS A 107 -29.61 38.22 1.29
#